data_AF-A0A6S6UIW0-F1
#
_entry.id   AF-A0A6S6UIW0-F1
#
_cell.length_a   1.000
_cell.length_b   1.000
_cell.length_c   1.000
_cell.angle_alpha   90.00
_cell.angle_beta   90.00
_cell.angle_gamma   90.00
#
_symmetry.space_group_name_H-M   'P 1'
#
loop_
_entity.id
_entity.type
_entity.pdbx_description
1 polymer ?
#
loop_
_entity_poly.entity_id
_entity_poly.type
_entity_poly.pdbx_seq_one_letter_code
_entity_poly.pdbx_strand_id
1 'polypeptide(L)'
;MKQRLQHARLEQAIHKSQSFSELLDIPCEVLGNYCVRDYVGSPGMKQDPTTDNTRAKGFFEDQGAWRETLTLEAGEGLSLAIFATFLAVEIDAGTDTAEFLVLAPKRSPEQEGGMYVGLMKSHNTDSLCQLLADDASASGQIGKEIAALVEWLRMPLAEQPSVSESWFGRLFKNKEQG
;
A
#
# COMPACT_ATOMS: atom_id res chain seq x y z
N MET A 1 20.67 -8.90 -2.50
CA MET A 1 19.69 -9.07 -1.40
C MET A 1 18.66 -7.95 -1.55
N LYS A 2 17.40 -8.25 -1.89
CA LYS A 2 16.35 -7.23 -1.96
C LYS A 2 16.04 -6.75 -0.53
N GLN A 3 15.94 -5.44 -0.35
CA GLN A 3 15.71 -4.83 0.96
C GLN A 3 14.26 -5.10 1.39
N ARG A 4 14.09 -5.61 2.62
CA ARG A 4 12.78 -5.91 3.20
C ARG A 4 12.00 -4.62 3.46
N LEU A 5 10.67 -4.67 3.38
CA LEU A 5 9.82 -3.55 3.80
C LEU A 5 10.04 -3.25 5.29
N GLN A 6 10.05 -1.96 5.64
CA GLN A 6 10.23 -1.51 7.01
C GLN A 6 8.91 -1.57 7.76
N HIS A 7 8.82 -2.42 8.77
CA HIS A 7 7.58 -2.66 9.52
C HIS A 7 6.96 -1.36 10.05
N ALA A 8 7.76 -0.48 10.64
CA ALA A 8 7.27 0.78 11.19
C ALA A 8 6.74 1.77 10.12
N ARG A 9 7.30 1.77 8.89
CA ARG A 9 6.72 2.55 7.76
C ARG A 9 5.39 1.99 7.33
N LEU A 10 5.31 0.66 7.28
CA LEU A 10 4.13 -0.05 6.85
C LEU A 10 2.97 0.14 7.85
N GLU A 11 3.24 0.01 9.15
CA GLU A 11 2.29 0.36 10.22
C GLU A 11 1.84 1.82 10.13
N GLN A 12 2.78 2.76 9.90
CA GLN A 12 2.43 4.16 9.71
C GLN A 12 1.49 4.36 8.51
N ALA A 13 1.80 3.75 7.35
CA ALA A 13 1.00 3.90 6.14
C ALA A 13 -0.41 3.33 6.32
N ILE A 14 -0.53 2.14 6.92
CA ILE A 14 -1.81 1.49 7.20
C ILE A 14 -2.63 2.32 8.20
N HIS A 15 -2.02 2.68 9.35
CA HIS A 15 -2.72 3.35 10.43
C HIS A 15 -3.20 4.75 10.04
N LYS A 16 -2.36 5.52 9.34
CA LYS A 16 -2.72 6.87 8.91
C LYS A 16 -3.64 6.87 7.69
N SER A 17 -3.75 5.76 6.95
CA SER A 17 -4.58 5.63 5.74
C SER A 17 -4.38 6.80 4.76
N GLN A 18 -3.13 7.26 4.64
CA GLN A 18 -2.75 8.36 3.76
C GLN A 18 -2.82 7.89 2.30
N SER A 19 -3.23 8.79 1.42
CA SER A 19 -3.24 8.50 -0.02
C SER A 19 -1.81 8.45 -0.58
N PHE A 20 -1.63 7.86 -1.75
CA PHE A 20 -0.31 7.81 -2.40
C PHE A 20 0.29 9.19 -2.59
N SER A 21 -0.50 10.15 -3.07
CA SER A 21 -0.03 11.53 -3.24
C SER A 21 0.42 12.17 -1.92
N GLU A 22 -0.24 11.85 -0.81
CA GLU A 22 0.16 12.33 0.53
C GLU A 22 1.40 11.61 1.08
N LEU A 23 1.55 10.31 0.81
CA LEU A 23 2.67 9.50 1.31
C LEU A 23 3.98 9.79 0.57
N LEU A 24 3.90 9.91 -0.74
CA LEU A 24 5.06 10.06 -1.62
C LEU A 24 5.45 11.51 -1.84
N ASP A 25 4.58 12.47 -1.53
CA ASP A 25 4.77 13.90 -1.81
C ASP A 25 5.10 14.19 -3.28
N ILE A 26 4.51 13.39 -4.18
CA ILE A 26 4.61 13.52 -5.64
C ILE A 26 3.22 13.47 -6.28
N PRO A 27 3.05 14.04 -7.48
CA PRO A 27 1.86 13.82 -8.29
C PRO A 27 1.74 12.32 -8.63
N CYS A 28 0.60 11.73 -8.28
CA CYS A 28 0.23 10.38 -8.71
C CYS A 28 -1.00 10.51 -9.60
N GLU A 29 -0.86 10.16 -10.86
CA GLU A 29 -1.86 10.39 -11.90
C GLU A 29 -2.96 9.32 -11.88
N VAL A 30 -2.61 8.09 -11.48
CA VAL A 30 -3.54 6.95 -11.54
C VAL A 30 -3.96 6.50 -10.14
N LEU A 31 -3.00 6.23 -9.25
CA LEU A 31 -3.26 5.66 -7.93
C LEU A 31 -3.25 6.71 -6.81
N GLY A 32 -3.29 8.01 -7.13
CA GLY A 32 -3.13 9.09 -6.15
C GLY A 32 -4.14 9.07 -4.99
N ASN A 33 -5.35 8.55 -5.22
CA ASN A 33 -6.38 8.37 -4.19
C ASN A 33 -6.35 6.98 -3.52
N TYR A 34 -5.47 6.07 -3.90
CA TYR A 34 -5.31 4.78 -3.21
C TYR A 34 -4.48 4.96 -1.94
N CYS A 35 -4.68 4.06 -0.98
CA CYS A 35 -3.93 4.01 0.26
C CYS A 35 -3.61 2.55 0.61
N VAL A 36 -2.55 2.35 1.39
CA VAL A 36 -2.19 1.05 1.94
C VAL A 36 -3.20 0.69 3.02
N ARG A 37 -3.83 -0.48 2.90
CA ARG A 37 -4.84 -0.99 3.84
C ARG A 37 -4.33 -2.12 4.70
N ASP A 38 -3.51 -2.99 4.13
CA ASP A 38 -3.02 -4.15 4.82
C ASP A 38 -1.72 -4.65 4.20
N TYR A 39 -1.09 -5.58 4.89
CA TYR A 39 0.12 -6.25 4.47
C TYR A 39 0.15 -7.69 4.95
N VAL A 40 0.46 -8.59 4.02
CA VAL A 40 0.58 -10.02 4.29
C VAL A 40 1.96 -10.48 3.82
N GLY A 41 2.83 -10.85 4.74
CA GLY A 41 4.20 -11.28 4.40
C GLY A 41 5.07 -11.59 5.62
N SER A 42 4.45 -11.88 6.75
CA SER A 42 5.20 -12.10 7.99
C SER A 42 5.67 -13.57 8.06
N PRO A 43 6.96 -13.85 8.32
CA PRO A 43 7.53 -15.21 8.39
C PRO A 43 7.00 -16.08 9.56
N GLY A 44 5.92 -15.65 10.21
CA GLY A 44 5.20 -16.41 11.24
C GLY A 44 3.72 -16.65 10.93
N MET A 45 3.19 -16.18 9.79
CA MET A 45 1.85 -16.61 9.37
C MET A 45 1.92 -18.09 9.03
N LYS A 46 1.18 -18.91 9.79
CA LYS A 46 0.98 -20.32 9.46
C LYS A 46 0.32 -20.37 8.09
N GLN A 47 1.11 -20.73 7.08
CA GLN A 47 0.62 -20.95 5.74
C GLN A 47 -0.35 -22.13 5.79
N ASP A 48 -1.60 -21.90 5.39
CA ASP A 48 -2.51 -23.00 5.13
C ASP A 48 -1.95 -23.76 3.91
N PRO A 49 -1.60 -25.05 4.03
CA PRO A 49 -1.04 -25.83 2.93
C PRO A 49 -2.03 -26.05 1.78
N THR A 50 -3.32 -25.72 1.97
CA THR A 50 -4.36 -25.85 0.95
C THR A 50 -4.54 -24.59 0.10
N THR A 51 -4.01 -23.45 0.55
CA THR A 51 -4.15 -22.16 -0.15
C THR A 51 -2.86 -21.84 -0.92
N ASP A 52 -2.99 -21.47 -2.20
CA ASP A 52 -1.85 -20.95 -2.95
C ASP A 52 -1.49 -19.56 -2.45
N ASN A 53 -0.45 -19.52 -1.60
CA ASN A 53 0.05 -18.30 -0.98
C ASN A 53 1.19 -17.65 -1.79
N THR A 54 1.51 -18.19 -2.97
CA THR A 54 2.58 -17.64 -3.82
C THR A 54 2.09 -16.52 -4.72
N ARG A 55 0.76 -16.42 -4.90
CA ARG A 55 0.09 -15.41 -5.73
C ARG A 55 -1.11 -14.83 -4.99
N ALA A 56 -1.33 -13.53 -5.17
CA ALA A 56 -2.47 -12.83 -4.58
C ALA A 56 -3.80 -13.43 -5.02
N LYS A 57 -3.90 -13.90 -6.29
CA LYS A 57 -5.12 -14.55 -6.78
C LYS A 57 -5.53 -15.73 -5.90
N GLY A 58 -4.62 -16.66 -5.61
CA GLY A 58 -4.91 -17.81 -4.76
C GLY A 58 -5.13 -17.43 -3.30
N PHE A 59 -4.37 -16.44 -2.81
CA PHE A 59 -4.45 -16.00 -1.42
C PHE A 59 -5.76 -15.26 -1.08
N PHE A 60 -6.25 -14.42 -1.99
CA PHE A 60 -7.39 -13.54 -1.75
C PHE A 60 -8.66 -13.92 -2.52
N GLU A 61 -8.72 -15.10 -3.14
CA GLU A 61 -9.85 -15.53 -3.98
C GLU A 61 -11.20 -15.41 -3.26
N ASP A 62 -11.24 -15.78 -1.98
CA ASP A 62 -12.44 -15.69 -1.14
C ASP A 62 -12.76 -14.27 -0.64
N GLN A 63 -11.82 -13.34 -0.73
CA GLN A 63 -11.95 -11.98 -0.21
C GLN A 63 -12.39 -10.96 -1.27
N GLY A 64 -12.25 -11.30 -2.54
CA GLY A 64 -12.67 -10.42 -3.64
C GLY A 64 -12.74 -11.15 -4.97
N ALA A 65 -13.63 -10.68 -5.85
CA ALA A 65 -13.68 -11.20 -7.21
C ALA A 65 -12.43 -10.75 -7.98
N TRP A 66 -11.55 -11.69 -8.30
CA TRP A 66 -10.35 -11.46 -9.11
C TRP A 66 -10.74 -10.97 -10.53
N ARG A 67 -9.96 -10.02 -11.07
CA ARG A 67 -10.14 -9.47 -12.42
C ARG A 67 -9.00 -9.85 -13.34
N GLU A 68 -7.78 -9.41 -12.98
CA GLU A 68 -6.59 -9.59 -13.81
C GLU A 68 -5.30 -9.41 -12.99
N THR A 69 -4.16 -9.69 -13.62
CA THR A 69 -2.82 -9.44 -13.05
C THR A 69 -1.98 -8.69 -14.07
N LEU A 70 -1.36 -7.59 -13.62
CA LEU A 70 -0.41 -6.81 -14.40
C LEU A 70 1.01 -7.12 -13.94
N THR A 71 1.88 -7.47 -14.88
CA THR A 71 3.33 -7.47 -14.63
C THR A 71 3.84 -6.05 -14.76
N LEU A 72 4.45 -5.51 -13.71
CA LEU A 72 4.91 -4.13 -13.70
C LEU A 72 6.33 -4.07 -14.26
N GLU A 73 6.54 -3.28 -15.31
CA GLU A 73 7.89 -3.09 -15.90
C GLU A 73 8.82 -2.33 -14.94
N ALA A 74 8.25 -1.40 -14.16
CA ALA A 74 8.96 -0.67 -13.13
C ALA A 74 8.89 -1.44 -11.80
N GLY A 75 10.05 -1.87 -11.32
CA GLY A 75 10.20 -2.63 -10.08
C GLY A 75 10.36 -4.14 -10.33
N GLU A 76 11.60 -4.60 -10.34
CA GLU A 76 11.92 -6.00 -10.60
C GLU A 76 11.28 -6.94 -9.56
N GLY A 77 10.44 -7.86 -10.04
CA GLY A 77 9.72 -8.82 -9.21
C GLY A 77 8.48 -8.25 -8.51
N LEU A 78 7.90 -7.16 -9.05
CA LEU A 78 6.60 -6.65 -8.66
C LEU A 78 5.53 -7.03 -9.70
N SER A 79 4.39 -7.50 -9.22
CA SER A 79 3.17 -7.59 -10.02
C SER A 79 2.00 -6.98 -9.25
N LEU A 80 0.94 -6.61 -9.97
CA LEU A 80 -0.28 -6.05 -9.41
C LEU A 80 -1.45 -6.96 -9.76
N ALA A 81 -2.04 -7.60 -8.76
CA ALA A 81 -3.31 -8.28 -8.92
C ALA A 81 -4.47 -7.31 -8.66
N ILE A 82 -5.40 -7.25 -9.60
CA ILE A 82 -6.58 -6.39 -9.53
C ILE A 82 -7.77 -7.24 -9.11
N PHE A 83 -8.40 -6.84 -8.00
CA PHE A 83 -9.66 -7.42 -7.53
C PHE A 83 -10.78 -6.40 -7.70
N ALA A 84 -12.02 -6.87 -7.63
CA ALA A 84 -13.17 -6.01 -7.81
C ALA A 84 -13.24 -4.87 -6.78
N THR A 85 -12.61 -4.94 -5.61
CA THR A 85 -12.73 -3.88 -4.57
C THR A 85 -11.42 -3.39 -3.98
N PHE A 86 -10.29 -3.97 -4.37
CA PHE A 86 -8.95 -3.63 -3.90
C PHE A 86 -7.90 -4.10 -4.91
N LEU A 87 -6.65 -3.69 -4.69
CA LEU A 87 -5.49 -4.15 -5.45
C LEU A 87 -4.55 -4.86 -4.48
N ALA A 88 -3.81 -5.86 -4.97
CA ALA A 88 -2.74 -6.49 -4.22
C ALA A 88 -1.44 -6.36 -5.01
N VAL A 89 -0.47 -5.63 -4.46
CA VAL A 89 0.90 -5.63 -4.98
C VAL A 89 1.57 -6.90 -4.49
N GLU A 90 2.00 -7.73 -5.42
CA GLU A 90 2.77 -8.94 -5.14
C GLU A 90 4.25 -8.60 -5.22
N ILE A 91 4.98 -8.88 -4.14
CA ILE A 91 6.42 -8.72 -4.02
C ILE A 91 7.02 -10.13 -4.02
N ASP A 92 7.96 -10.37 -4.93
CA ASP A 92 8.59 -11.69 -5.12
C ASP A 92 7.55 -12.80 -5.38
N ALA A 93 6.56 -12.47 -6.21
CA ALA A 93 5.44 -13.33 -6.57
C ALA A 93 5.89 -14.68 -7.18
N GLY A 94 5.17 -15.76 -6.86
CA GLY A 94 5.51 -17.11 -7.30
C GLY A 94 6.60 -17.78 -6.46
N THR A 95 6.95 -17.20 -5.30
CA THR A 95 7.91 -17.78 -4.36
C THR A 95 7.26 -18.03 -3.01
N ASP A 96 7.86 -18.90 -2.19
CA ASP A 96 7.41 -19.17 -0.82
C ASP A 96 7.60 -17.96 0.11
N THR A 97 8.31 -16.93 -0.36
CA THR A 97 8.56 -15.67 0.33
C THR A 97 7.73 -14.53 -0.24
N ALA A 98 6.68 -14.82 -1.01
CA ALA A 98 5.81 -13.79 -1.57
C ALA A 98 5.20 -12.93 -0.45
N GLU A 99 5.23 -11.62 -0.65
CA GLU A 99 4.61 -10.64 0.23
C GLU A 99 3.53 -9.88 -0.57
N PHE A 100 2.41 -9.55 0.08
CA PHE A 100 1.28 -8.87 -0.53
C PHE A 100 0.99 -7.56 0.19
N LEU A 101 1.02 -6.46 -0.55
CA LEU A 101 0.56 -5.16 -0.07
C LEU A 101 -0.85 -4.90 -0.59
N VAL A 102 -1.82 -4.75 0.31
CA VAL A 102 -3.21 -4.52 -0.06
C VAL A 102 -3.46 -3.02 -0.16
N LEU A 103 -3.96 -2.59 -1.32
CA LEU A 103 -4.28 -1.20 -1.62
C LEU A 103 -5.78 -1.05 -1.85
N ALA A 104 -6.37 0.02 -1.33
CA ALA A 104 -7.75 0.35 -1.66
C ALA A 104 -7.93 1.87 -1.78
N PRO A 105 -8.97 2.34 -2.49
CA PRO A 105 -9.31 3.75 -2.52
C PRO A 105 -9.45 4.33 -1.09
N LYS A 106 -8.93 5.54 -0.90
CA LYS A 106 -9.14 6.34 0.31
C LYS A 106 -10.62 6.70 0.37
N ARG A 107 -11.21 6.54 1.57
CA ARG A 107 -12.61 6.90 1.80
C ARG A 107 -12.66 8.37 2.19
N SER A 108 -13.64 9.09 1.67
CA SER A 108 -13.99 10.36 2.29
C SER A 108 -14.71 10.07 3.62
N PRO A 109 -14.47 10.84 4.70
CA PRO A 109 -15.14 10.62 5.99
C PRO A 109 -16.67 10.62 5.89
N GLU A 110 -17.23 11.37 4.92
CA GLU A 110 -18.67 11.44 4.63
C GLU A 110 -19.26 10.12 4.11
N GLN A 111 -18.42 9.19 3.64
CA GLN A 111 -18.82 7.90 3.09
C GLN A 111 -18.80 6.77 4.14
N GLU A 112 -18.23 7.01 5.32
CA GLU A 112 -18.21 6.06 6.43
C GLU A 112 -19.57 6.03 7.15
N GLY A 113 -20.57 5.46 6.49
CA GLY A 113 -21.92 5.30 7.04
C GLY A 113 -23.01 4.97 6.03
N GLY A 114 -22.71 5.06 4.72
CA GLY A 114 -23.69 4.80 3.67
C GLY A 114 -23.87 3.31 3.32
N MET A 115 -25.08 2.92 2.95
CA MET A 115 -25.44 1.57 2.46
C MET A 115 -24.69 1.15 1.16
N TYR A 116 -23.96 2.08 0.53
CA TYR A 116 -23.35 1.92 -0.81
C TYR A 116 -21.82 1.77 -0.82
N VAL A 117 -21.18 1.62 0.34
CA VAL A 117 -19.70 1.59 0.45
C VAL A 117 -19.06 0.49 -0.40
N GLY A 118 -19.69 -0.67 -0.53
CA GLY A 118 -19.19 -1.77 -1.38
C GLY A 118 -19.25 -1.45 -2.88
N LEU A 119 -20.31 -0.77 -3.32
CA LEU A 119 -20.53 -0.40 -4.73
C LEU A 119 -19.57 0.71 -5.19
N MET A 120 -19.25 1.65 -4.30
CA MET A 120 -18.27 2.70 -4.63
C MET A 120 -16.84 2.17 -4.73
N LYS A 121 -16.50 1.10 -3.98
CA LYS A 121 -15.19 0.44 -4.13
C LYS A 121 -15.07 -0.20 -5.50
N SER A 122 -16.09 -0.94 -5.94
CA SER A 122 -16.05 -1.57 -7.26
C SER A 122 -15.98 -0.55 -8.37
N HIS A 123 -16.72 0.56 -8.26
CA HIS A 123 -16.68 1.62 -9.25
C HIS A 123 -15.26 2.19 -9.49
N ASN A 124 -14.43 2.30 -8.45
CA ASN A 124 -13.06 2.81 -8.58
C ASN A 124 -12.14 1.81 -9.28
N THR A 125 -12.24 0.51 -8.95
CA THR A 125 -11.45 -0.54 -9.62
C THR A 125 -11.95 -0.82 -11.04
N ASP A 126 -13.25 -0.71 -11.29
CA ASP A 126 -13.81 -0.78 -12.65
C ASP A 126 -13.33 0.40 -13.51
N SER A 127 -13.24 1.61 -12.94
CA SER A 127 -12.65 2.78 -13.62
C SER A 127 -11.16 2.57 -13.94
N LEU A 128 -10.41 1.91 -13.05
CA LEU A 128 -9.02 1.54 -13.29
C LEU A 128 -8.88 0.52 -14.45
N CYS A 129 -9.70 -0.53 -14.46
CA CYS A 129 -9.72 -1.51 -15.56
C CYS A 129 -10.09 -0.86 -16.89
N GLN A 130 -11.05 0.08 -16.90
CA GLN A 130 -11.41 0.81 -18.11
C GLN A 130 -10.23 1.68 -18.60
N LEU A 131 -9.56 2.40 -17.70
CA LEU A 131 -8.37 3.19 -18.04
C LEU A 131 -7.26 2.31 -18.65
N LEU A 132 -7.03 1.13 -18.07
CA LEU A 132 -6.05 0.17 -18.60
C LEU A 132 -6.40 -0.35 -19.99
N ALA A 133 -7.70 -0.50 -20.29
CA ALA A 133 -8.16 -0.91 -21.61
C ALA A 133 -8.04 0.21 -22.66
N ASP A 134 -8.24 1.47 -22.23
CA ASP A 134 -8.28 2.63 -23.12
C ASP A 134 -6.89 3.25 -23.36
N ASP A 135 -5.97 3.15 -22.38
CA ASP A 135 -4.66 3.77 -22.41
C ASP A 135 -3.54 2.81 -22.00
N ALA A 136 -2.79 2.32 -23.00
CA ALA A 136 -1.66 1.43 -22.78
C ALA A 136 -0.57 2.05 -21.87
N SER A 137 -0.45 3.38 -21.83
CA SER A 137 0.54 4.07 -21.00
C SER A 137 0.19 4.07 -19.51
N ALA A 138 -1.09 3.86 -19.17
CA ALA A 138 -1.55 3.78 -17.79
C ALA A 138 -0.85 2.66 -17.01
N SER A 139 -0.59 1.51 -17.67
CA SER A 139 0.14 0.39 -17.07
C SER A 139 1.56 0.78 -16.60
N GLY A 140 2.29 1.54 -17.43
CA GLY A 140 3.63 2.03 -17.10
C GLY A 140 3.61 3.08 -15.98
N GLN A 141 2.58 3.93 -15.95
CA GLN A 141 2.41 4.93 -14.90
C GLN A 141 2.08 4.27 -13.55
N ILE A 142 1.17 3.28 -13.53
CA ILE A 142 0.88 2.44 -12.36
C ILE A 142 2.16 1.78 -11.86
N GLY A 143 2.96 1.19 -12.75
CA GLY A 143 4.24 0.58 -12.40
C GLY A 143 5.16 1.54 -11.64
N LYS A 144 5.33 2.78 -12.14
CA LYS A 144 6.17 3.80 -11.48
C LYS A 144 5.65 4.18 -10.10
N GLU A 145 4.35 4.38 -9.96
CA GLU A 145 3.73 4.76 -8.68
C GLU A 145 3.85 3.63 -7.63
N ILE A 146 3.65 2.38 -8.05
CA ILE A 146 3.85 1.21 -7.19
C ILE A 146 5.32 1.04 -6.80
N ALA A 147 6.25 1.20 -7.75
CA ALA A 147 7.68 1.12 -7.47
C ALA A 147 8.10 2.19 -6.43
N ALA A 148 7.65 3.44 -6.61
CA ALA A 148 7.92 4.53 -5.69
C ALA A 148 7.37 4.26 -4.27
N LEU A 149 6.15 3.70 -4.17
CA LEU A 149 5.59 3.26 -2.89
C LEU A 149 6.45 2.18 -2.22
N VAL A 150 6.80 1.13 -2.96
CA VAL A 150 7.58 0.02 -2.41
C VAL A 150 8.97 0.50 -1.97
N GLU A 151 9.61 1.39 -2.73
CA GLU A 151 10.87 2.02 -2.34
C GLU A 151 10.71 2.86 -1.05
N TRP A 152 9.67 3.69 -0.97
CA TRP A 152 9.36 4.47 0.24
C TRP A 152 9.15 3.58 1.46
N LEU A 153 8.45 2.45 1.31
CA LEU A 153 8.21 1.47 2.37
C LEU A 153 9.49 0.74 2.80
N ARG A 154 10.52 0.68 1.95
CA ARG A 154 11.84 0.12 2.28
C ARG A 154 12.75 1.11 3.00
N MET A 155 12.47 2.41 2.91
CA MET A 155 13.28 3.43 3.59
C MET A 155 13.09 3.33 5.10
N PRO A 156 14.18 3.33 5.90
CA PRO A 156 14.04 3.45 7.34
C PRO A 156 13.26 4.72 7.69
N LEU A 157 12.46 4.66 8.75
CA LEU A 157 12.04 5.90 9.38
C LEU A 157 13.32 6.58 9.84
N ALA A 158 13.54 7.83 9.40
CA ALA A 158 14.58 8.63 10.02
C ALA A 158 14.32 8.57 11.53
N GLU A 159 15.32 8.13 12.31
CA GLU A 159 15.23 8.16 13.75
C GLU A 159 14.70 9.55 14.10
N GLN A 160 13.49 9.61 14.68
CA GLN A 160 13.09 10.86 15.28
C GLN A 160 14.23 11.24 16.20
N PRO A 161 14.82 12.44 16.09
CA PRO A 161 15.87 12.84 16.99
C PRO A 161 15.34 12.55 18.39
N SER A 162 16.05 11.69 19.12
CA SER A 162 15.71 11.30 20.47
C SER A 162 15.23 12.55 21.20
N VAL A 163 14.09 12.45 21.87
CA VAL A 163 13.47 13.53 22.63
C VAL A 163 14.41 13.95 23.76
N SER A 164 15.45 14.71 23.44
CA SER A 164 16.40 15.33 24.36
C SER A 164 16.37 16.85 24.23
N GLU A 165 15.58 17.40 23.32
CA GLU A 165 15.15 18.80 23.35
C GLU A 165 13.64 18.91 23.09
N SER A 166 12.83 18.26 23.92
CA SER A 166 11.40 18.56 23.94
C SER A 166 11.19 20.04 24.28
N TRP A 167 10.21 20.66 23.64
CA TRP A 167 9.71 21.99 23.99
C TRP A 167 9.40 22.14 25.49
N PHE A 168 8.99 21.05 26.16
CA PHE A 168 8.85 20.97 27.62
C PHE A 168 10.17 21.20 28.37
N GLY A 169 11.31 20.69 27.89
CA GLY A 169 12.63 20.94 28.48
C GLY A 169 13.05 22.41 28.42
N ARG A 170 12.59 23.16 27.40
CA ARG A 170 12.83 24.62 27.29
C ARG A 170 11.93 25.43 28.25
N LEU A 171 10.74 24.93 28.59
CA LEU A 171 9.82 25.58 29.54
C LEU A 171 10.31 25.49 31.00
N PHE A 172 11.03 24.42 31.38
CA PHE A 172 11.54 24.27 32.75
C PHE A 172 12.98 24.73 32.95
N LYS A 173 13.78 24.89 31.88
CA LYS A 173 15.14 25.48 31.97
C LYS A 173 15.15 26.99 32.31
N ASN A 174 14.07 27.71 32.04
CA ASN A 174 13.98 29.15 32.34
C ASN A 174 13.54 29.47 33.79
N LYS A 175 13.40 28.48 34.67
CA LYS A 175 13.05 28.69 36.09
C LYS A 175 14.22 28.62 37.07
N GLU A 176 15.43 28.34 36.59
CA GLU A 176 16.64 28.33 37.44
C GLU A 176 17.53 29.59 37.23
N GLN A 177 17.04 30.57 36.49
CA GLN A 177 17.64 31.91 36.38
C GLN A 177 16.57 32.97 36.64
N GLY A 178 16.13 33.06 37.90
CA GLY A 178 15.21 34.08 38.39
C GLY A 178 15.22 34.12 39.90
#